data_AF-A0A7J9ME60-F1
#
_entry.id   AF-A0A7J9ME60-F1
#
_cell.length_a   1.000
_cell.length_b   1.000
_cell.length_c   1.000
_cell.angle_alpha   90.00
_cell.angle_beta   90.00
_cell.angle_gamma   90.00
#
_symmetry.space_group_name_H-M   'P 1'
#
loop_
_entity.id
_entity.type
_entity.pdbx_description
1 polymer ?
#
loop_
_entity_poly.entity_id
_entity_poly.type
_entity_poly.pdbx_seq_one_letter_code
_entity_poly.pdbx_strand_id
1 'polypeptide(L)'
;MNNMGHCNFELIPNWVFSIFPPLKYLMYTPSIYRRTFVVERNRFDQIRLQTWAIPTYRGQYCLKRQKESINNMIEEAVLEAEEKELNRYGEVYVKKHPQLKVKLVDGSSLAVAVLLNSIPKGTTQVLLRGNLTKVAFAVTFALCQKGIQVICVRMNTRSLTNHLAPSLRITSQRVIALARYG
;
A
#
# COMPACT_ATOMS: atom_id res chain seq x y z
N MET A 1 -1.88 -12.95 4.81
CA MET A 1 -1.58 -11.50 4.94
C MET A 1 -0.66 -11.07 3.80
N ASN A 2 -1.23 -10.53 2.73
CA ASN A 2 -0.50 -9.98 1.59
C ASN A 2 -0.83 -8.48 1.49
N ASN A 3 0.21 -7.66 1.35
CA ASN A 3 0.18 -6.28 0.89
C ASN A 3 -0.26 -5.20 1.91
N MET A 4 0.52 -5.03 2.97
CA MET A 4 0.77 -3.66 3.47
C MET A 4 1.68 -2.99 2.44
N GLY A 5 1.29 -1.82 1.92
CA GLY A 5 2.02 -1.11 0.88
C GLY A 5 3.47 -0.87 1.30
N HIS A 6 4.41 -1.46 0.57
CA HIS A 6 5.84 -1.25 0.77
C HIS A 6 6.24 0.09 0.15
N CYS A 7 6.37 1.14 0.96
CA CYS A 7 7.12 2.32 0.55
C CYS A 7 8.61 2.01 0.65
N ASN A 8 9.20 1.53 -0.44
CA ASN A 8 10.66 1.41 -0.55
C ASN A 8 11.21 2.81 -0.91
N PHE A 9 11.64 3.58 0.08
CA PHE A 9 12.50 4.74 -0.18
C PHE A 9 13.95 4.25 -0.23
N GLU A 10 14.40 3.77 -1.40
CA GLU A 10 15.83 3.62 -1.68
C GLU A 10 16.34 4.99 -2.17
N LEU A 11 16.60 5.89 -1.23
CA LEU A 11 17.06 7.27 -1.49
C LEU A 11 18.48 7.35 -2.05
N ILE A 12 19.19 6.23 -2.19
CA ILE A 12 20.60 6.19 -2.56
C ILE A 12 20.80 5.40 -3.86
N PRO A 13 21.32 6.04 -4.93
CA PRO A 13 21.66 5.36 -6.16
C PRO A 13 22.74 4.27 -5.94
N ASN A 14 22.65 3.17 -6.70
CA ASN A 14 23.61 2.07 -6.60
C ASN A 14 25.08 2.47 -6.81
N TRP A 15 25.35 3.52 -7.60
CA TRP A 15 26.71 3.98 -7.89
C TRP A 15 27.43 4.50 -6.63
N VAL A 16 26.69 5.01 -5.65
CA VAL A 16 27.26 5.50 -4.38
C VAL A 16 27.90 4.35 -3.60
N PHE A 17 27.30 3.16 -3.63
CA PHE A 17 27.86 1.96 -3.00
C PHE A 17 29.10 1.41 -3.73
N SER A 18 29.25 1.71 -5.02
CA SER A 18 30.47 1.37 -5.77
C SER A 18 31.63 2.29 -5.42
N ILE A 19 31.36 3.57 -5.12
CA ILE A 19 32.38 4.55 -4.72
C ILE A 19 32.80 4.34 -3.26
N PHE A 20 31.85 4.05 -2.37
CA PHE A 20 32.14 3.80 -0.95
C PHE A 20 31.42 2.54 -0.45
N PRO A 21 32.00 1.35 -0.67
CA PRO A 21 31.44 0.07 -0.22
C PRO A 21 31.12 -0.01 1.27
N PRO A 22 31.89 0.60 2.20
CA PRO A 22 31.55 0.61 3.63
C PRO A 22 30.17 1.24 3.94
N LEU A 23 29.71 2.20 3.14
CA LEU A 23 28.39 2.84 3.32
C LEU A 23 27.26 1.83 3.31
N LYS A 24 27.36 0.83 2.42
CA LYS A 24 26.39 -0.23 2.27
C LYS A 24 26.23 -0.99 3.59
N TYR A 25 27.35 -1.36 4.22
CA TYR A 25 27.35 -2.07 5.49
C TYR A 25 26.83 -1.21 6.65
N LEU A 26 27.21 0.07 6.69
CA LEU A 26 26.72 1.02 7.68
C LEU A 26 25.20 1.16 7.63
N MET A 27 24.62 1.24 6.43
CA MET A 27 23.17 1.28 6.26
C MET A 27 22.48 -0.03 6.64
N TYR A 28 23.14 -1.19 6.53
CA TYR A 28 22.56 -2.45 7.00
C TYR A 28 22.57 -2.57 8.54
N THR A 29 23.37 -1.77 9.26
CA THR A 29 23.46 -1.88 10.73
C THR A 29 22.13 -1.69 11.47
N PRO A 30 21.26 -0.71 11.15
CA PRO A 30 19.98 -0.57 11.85
C PRO A 30 19.04 -1.75 11.58
N SER A 31 19.18 -2.43 10.43
CA SER A 31 18.43 -3.66 10.13
C SER A 31 18.88 -4.87 10.95
N ILE A 32 20.11 -4.88 11.45
CA ILE A 32 20.60 -5.94 12.35
C ILE A 32 19.98 -5.76 13.73
N TYR A 33 19.84 -4.51 14.20
CA TYR A 33 19.28 -4.19 15.51
C TYR A 33 17.75 -4.23 15.57
N ARG A 34 17.05 -4.39 14.43
CA ARG A 34 15.59 -4.63 14.34
C ARG A 34 14.75 -3.72 15.25
N ARG A 35 15.11 -2.43 15.30
CA ARG A 35 14.35 -1.42 16.04
C ARG A 35 13.76 -0.41 15.09
N THR A 36 12.51 -0.05 15.36
CA THR A 36 11.88 1.10 14.73
C THR A 36 12.40 2.37 15.40
N PHE A 37 12.46 3.47 14.66
CA PHE A 37 12.83 4.76 15.21
C PHE A 37 12.06 5.87 14.50
N VAL A 38 11.84 6.96 15.24
CA VAL A 38 11.18 8.15 14.70
C VAL A 38 12.18 8.91 13.84
N VAL A 39 11.91 8.99 12.54
CA VAL A 39 12.69 9.78 11.59
C VAL A 39 12.36 11.25 11.70
N GLU A 40 11.08 11.55 11.91
CA GLU A 40 10.59 12.92 11.81
C GLU A 40 9.40 13.13 12.76
N ARG A 41 9.36 14.30 13.40
CA ARG A 41 8.23 14.77 14.20
C ARG A 41 7.86 16.16 13.75
N ASN A 42 6.66 16.30 13.19
CA ASN A 42 6.12 17.58 12.77
C ASN A 42 4.87 17.92 13.57
N ARG A 43 4.66 19.21 13.82
CA ARG A 43 3.45 19.74 14.44
C ARG A 43 2.86 20.81 13.52
N PHE A 44 1.66 20.55 13.01
CA PHE A 44 0.89 21.47 12.20
C PHE A 44 -0.38 21.84 12.99
N ASP A 45 -0.35 22.98 13.67
CA ASP A 45 -1.40 23.44 14.58
C ASP A 45 -1.80 22.39 15.65
N GLN A 46 -2.97 21.78 15.49
CA GLN A 46 -3.51 20.73 16.35
C GLN A 46 -3.08 19.32 15.95
N ILE A 47 -2.50 19.14 14.75
CA ILE A 47 -2.08 17.84 14.22
C ILE A 47 -0.61 17.60 14.58
N ARG A 48 -0.35 16.47 15.23
CA ARG A 48 1.00 15.95 15.48
C ARG A 48 1.25 14.79 14.52
N LEU A 49 2.27 14.93 13.68
CA LEU A 49 2.72 13.91 12.77
C LEU A 49 4.02 13.30 13.29
N GLN A 50 4.10 11.98 13.28
CA GLN A 50 5.34 11.26 13.52
C GLN A 50 5.56 10.26 12.39
N THR A 51 6.75 10.32 11.79
CA THR A 51 7.18 9.38 10.76
C THR A 51 8.11 8.36 11.41
N TRP A 52 7.70 7.10 11.41
CA TRP A 52 8.49 5.99 11.92
C TRP A 52 9.13 5.24 10.76
N ALA A 53 10.43 4.96 10.85
CA ALA A 53 11.11 4.09 9.90
C ALA A 53 11.32 2.71 10.51
N ILE A 54 11.04 1.69 9.70
CA ILE A 54 11.39 0.31 9.98
C ILE A 54 12.56 -0.04 9.05
N PRO A 55 13.79 -0.16 9.57
CA PRO A 55 14.97 -0.39 8.75
C PRO A 55 14.93 -1.81 8.19
N THR A 56 14.24 -2.00 7.07
CA THR A 56 14.08 -3.29 6.40
C THR A 56 14.29 -3.13 4.90
N TYR A 57 14.98 -4.10 4.32
CA TYR A 57 15.35 -4.08 2.91
C TYR A 57 14.44 -4.98 2.08
N ARG A 58 14.32 -4.70 0.78
CA ARG A 58 13.50 -5.45 -0.17
C ARG A 58 13.68 -6.97 -0.05
N GLY A 59 14.93 -7.44 0.04
CA GLY A 59 15.24 -8.87 0.17
C GLY A 59 14.66 -9.51 1.45
N GLN A 60 14.62 -8.76 2.56
CA GLN A 60 14.08 -9.25 3.82
C GLN A 60 12.56 -9.45 3.77
N TYR A 61 11.83 -8.58 3.05
CA TYR A 61 10.39 -8.74 2.84
C TYR A 61 10.02 -9.99 2.00
N CYS A 62 10.91 -10.42 1.10
CA CYS A 62 10.71 -11.61 0.29
C CYS A 62 10.98 -12.92 1.06
N LEU A 63 11.69 -12.86 2.20
CA LEU A 63 12.04 -14.03 3.00
C LEU A 63 10.91 -14.38 3.99
N LYS A 64 10.28 -15.54 3.80
CA LYS A 64 9.20 -16.03 4.70
C LYS A 64 9.60 -16.03 6.18
N ARG A 65 10.85 -16.38 6.50
CA ARG A 65 11.38 -16.41 7.87
C ARG A 65 11.47 -15.02 8.53
N GLN A 66 11.64 -13.97 7.75
CA GLN A 66 11.73 -12.59 8.27
C GLN A 66 10.36 -11.94 8.43
N LYS A 67 9.31 -12.49 7.81
CA LYS A 67 7.96 -11.93 7.82
C LYS A 67 7.41 -11.73 9.23
N GLU A 68 7.61 -12.71 10.11
CA GLU A 68 7.17 -12.63 11.50
C GLU A 68 7.91 -11.54 12.26
N SER A 69 9.24 -11.49 12.14
CA SER A 69 10.05 -10.44 12.77
C SER A 69 9.67 -9.03 12.31
N ILE A 70 9.36 -8.87 11.02
CA ILE A 70 8.92 -7.59 10.46
C ILE A 70 7.54 -7.22 10.99
N ASN A 71 6.61 -8.17 11.04
CA ASN A 71 5.28 -7.92 11.60
C ASN A 71 5.35 -7.53 13.07
N ASN A 72 6.25 -8.12 13.85
CA ASN A 72 6.45 -7.76 15.26
C ASN A 72 7.00 -6.33 15.39
N MET A 73 7.97 -5.92 14.56
CA MET A 73 8.46 -4.53 14.55
C MET A 73 7.37 -3.52 14.16
N ILE A 74 6.49 -3.88 13.22
CA ILE A 74 5.33 -3.05 12.88
C ILE A 74 4.37 -2.97 14.07
N GLU A 75 4.10 -4.10 14.72
CA GLU A 75 3.23 -4.18 15.89
C GLU A 75 3.74 -3.30 17.03
N GLU A 76 5.02 -3.41 17.38
CA GLU A 76 5.68 -2.59 18.41
C GLU A 76 5.59 -1.10 18.09
N ALA A 77 5.86 -0.69 16.84
CA ALA A 77 5.75 0.71 16.44
C ALA A 77 4.31 1.24 16.51
N VAL A 78 3.32 0.39 16.20
CA VAL A 78 1.91 0.77 16.32
C VAL A 78 1.50 0.91 17.78
N LEU A 79 1.97 0.02 18.66
CA LEU A 79 1.74 0.11 20.10
C LEU A 79 2.38 1.36 20.71
N GLU A 80 3.54 1.78 20.21
CA GLU A 80 4.23 2.97 20.71
C GLU A 80 3.56 4.29 20.24
N ALA A 81 2.81 4.25 19.13
CA ALA A 81 2.24 5.42 18.47
C ALA A 81 0.79 5.80 18.90
N GLU A 82 0.28 5.31 20.04
CA GLU A 82 -1.16 5.36 20.35
C GLU A 82 -1.87 6.75 20.32
N GLU A 83 -2.79 6.95 19.35
CA GLU A 83 -4.06 7.71 19.50
C GLU A 83 -5.17 7.27 18.48
N LYS A 84 -6.34 6.84 18.99
CA LYS A 84 -7.75 6.68 18.45
C LYS A 84 -8.05 6.13 17.01
N GLU A 85 -9.02 5.15 16.87
CA GLU A 85 -10.03 4.46 15.94
C GLU A 85 -9.88 3.86 14.48
N LEU A 86 -10.04 2.55 14.24
CA LEU A 86 -9.66 1.89 12.95
C LEU A 86 -10.66 1.76 11.76
N ASN A 87 -10.13 1.57 10.54
CA ASN A 87 -10.83 1.03 9.37
C ASN A 87 -10.45 -0.46 9.10
N ARG A 88 -11.37 -1.21 8.49
CA ARG A 88 -11.44 -2.69 8.35
C ARG A 88 -10.18 -3.53 7.98
N TYR A 89 -9.02 -2.97 7.66
CA TYR A 89 -7.85 -3.75 7.16
C TYR A 89 -6.79 -4.09 8.22
N GLY A 90 -6.77 -3.41 9.37
CA GLY A 90 -5.95 -3.79 10.53
C GLY A 90 -6.62 -4.81 11.44
N GLU A 91 -7.68 -5.49 10.98
CA GLU A 91 -8.54 -6.36 11.80
C GLU A 91 -7.75 -7.44 12.57
N VAL A 92 -6.66 -7.96 12.01
CA VAL A 92 -5.78 -8.92 12.70
C VAL A 92 -5.11 -8.30 13.93
N TYR A 93 -4.65 -7.06 13.84
CA TYR A 93 -4.05 -6.33 14.95
C TYR A 93 -5.11 -5.87 15.96
N VAL A 94 -6.29 -5.46 15.49
CA VAL A 94 -7.44 -5.12 16.34
C VAL A 94 -7.92 -6.33 17.15
N LYS A 95 -7.96 -7.52 16.54
CA LYS A 95 -8.33 -8.77 17.23
C LYS A 95 -7.28 -9.19 18.27
N LYS A 96 -6.00 -8.97 17.98
CA LYS A 96 -4.90 -9.29 18.90
C LYS A 96 -4.81 -8.32 20.08
N HIS A 97 -5.13 -7.05 19.86
CA HIS A 97 -5.08 -6.01 20.88
C HIS A 97 -6.42 -5.29 20.95
N PRO A 98 -7.44 -5.89 21.60
CA PRO A 98 -8.78 -5.30 21.71
C PRO A 98 -8.79 -3.95 22.46
N GLN A 99 -7.78 -3.70 23.30
CA GLN A 99 -7.56 -2.43 24.00
C GLN A 99 -6.89 -1.35 23.14
N LEU A 100 -6.37 -1.71 21.97
CA LEU A 100 -5.62 -0.81 21.08
C LEU A 100 -6.54 0.29 20.55
N LYS A 101 -6.23 1.54 20.89
CA LYS A 101 -7.14 2.62 20.56
C LYS A 101 -6.97 3.18 19.15
N VAL A 102 -5.93 2.91 18.36
CA VAL A 102 -5.49 3.69 17.15
C VAL A 102 -6.27 3.54 15.81
N LYS A 103 -6.25 4.58 14.92
CA LYS A 103 -6.68 4.51 13.49
C LYS A 103 -5.55 4.01 12.60
N LEU A 104 -5.36 2.70 12.48
CA LEU A 104 -4.51 2.16 11.41
C LEU A 104 -5.23 2.23 10.04
N VAL A 105 -4.58 2.90 9.09
CA VAL A 105 -5.02 3.00 7.70
C VAL A 105 -3.84 2.63 6.80
N ASP A 106 -4.08 1.87 5.75
CA ASP A 106 -3.04 1.35 4.84
C ASP A 106 -2.70 2.31 3.68
N GLY A 107 -3.23 3.54 3.69
CA GLY A 107 -3.02 4.56 2.66
C GLY A 107 -3.73 4.33 1.31
N SER A 108 -4.31 3.14 1.09
CA SER A 108 -4.94 2.78 -0.19
C SER A 108 -6.06 3.75 -0.60
N SER A 109 -6.91 4.17 0.34
CA SER A 109 -8.02 5.08 0.05
C SER A 109 -7.56 6.47 -0.39
N LEU A 110 -6.50 6.99 0.23
CA LEU A 110 -5.91 8.28 -0.15
C LEU A 110 -5.28 8.18 -1.55
N ALA A 111 -4.55 7.10 -1.84
CA ALA A 111 -3.99 6.86 -3.16
C ALA A 111 -5.06 6.79 -4.26
N VAL A 112 -6.18 6.12 -3.99
CA VAL A 112 -7.34 6.08 -4.89
C VAL A 112 -7.91 7.49 -5.10
N ALA A 113 -8.13 8.26 -4.03
CA ALA A 113 -8.69 9.60 -4.12
C ALA A 113 -7.82 10.56 -4.94
N VAL A 114 -6.50 10.56 -4.68
CA VAL A 114 -5.53 11.36 -5.44
C VAL A 114 -5.54 10.97 -6.92
N LEU A 115 -5.55 9.67 -7.23
CA LEU A 115 -5.60 9.21 -8.61
C LEU A 115 -6.91 9.61 -9.31
N LEU A 116 -8.06 9.50 -8.65
CA LEU A 116 -9.33 9.90 -9.25
C LEU A 116 -9.40 11.41 -9.51
N ASN A 117 -8.75 12.21 -8.68
CA ASN A 117 -8.68 13.67 -8.83
C ASN A 117 -7.68 14.11 -9.91
N SER A 118 -6.69 13.29 -10.26
CA SER A 118 -5.74 13.60 -11.33
C SER A 118 -6.27 13.28 -12.73
N ILE A 119 -7.38 12.56 -12.84
CA ILE A 119 -7.99 12.23 -14.15
C ILE A 119 -8.66 13.48 -14.74
N PRO A 120 -8.36 13.84 -16.00
CA PRO A 120 -8.97 15.00 -16.66
C PRO A 120 -10.49 14.92 -16.71
N LYS A 121 -11.15 16.08 -16.53
CA LYS A 121 -12.60 16.20 -16.68
C LYS A 121 -13.00 15.86 -18.13
N GLY A 122 -14.11 15.13 -18.30
CA GLY A 122 -14.58 14.68 -19.61
C GLY A 122 -13.99 13.35 -20.09
N THR A 123 -13.12 12.71 -19.30
CA THR A 123 -12.62 11.37 -19.62
C THR A 123 -13.76 10.36 -19.66
N THR A 124 -13.93 9.67 -20.79
CA THR A 124 -14.96 8.64 -20.98
C THR A 124 -14.40 7.23 -20.88
N GLN A 125 -13.09 7.05 -21.12
CA GLN A 125 -12.42 5.76 -21.12
C GLN A 125 -11.05 5.84 -20.42
N VAL A 126 -10.69 4.82 -19.64
CA VAL A 126 -9.40 4.71 -18.96
C VAL A 126 -8.81 3.32 -19.19
N LEU A 127 -7.52 3.29 -19.52
CA LEU A 127 -6.75 2.05 -19.64
C LEU A 127 -6.02 1.74 -18.32
N LEU A 128 -6.42 0.69 -17.62
CA LEU A 128 -5.70 0.16 -16.46
C LEU A 128 -4.68 -0.90 -16.89
N ARG A 129 -3.40 -0.61 -16.61
CA ARG A 129 -2.28 -1.52 -16.84
C ARG A 129 -1.68 -1.93 -15.51
N GLY A 130 -1.44 -3.23 -15.33
CA GLY A 130 -0.80 -3.78 -14.13
C GLY A 130 -1.54 -4.97 -13.55
N ASN A 131 -1.10 -5.40 -12.36
CA ASN A 131 -1.69 -6.53 -11.64
C ASN A 131 -2.98 -6.14 -10.90
N LEU A 132 -3.80 -7.14 -10.60
CA LEU A 132 -4.98 -6.99 -9.76
C LEU A 132 -4.57 -6.77 -8.31
N THR A 133 -4.73 -5.54 -7.84
CA THR A 133 -4.48 -5.12 -6.46
C THR A 133 -5.73 -4.51 -5.87
N LYS A 134 -5.82 -4.46 -4.54
CA LYS A 134 -6.90 -3.77 -3.81
C LYS A 134 -7.13 -2.35 -4.34
N VAL A 135 -6.05 -1.62 -4.62
CA VAL A 135 -6.11 -0.26 -5.19
C VAL A 135 -6.70 -0.31 -6.60
N ALA A 136 -6.20 -1.19 -7.48
CA ALA A 136 -6.74 -1.32 -8.83
C ALA A 136 -8.25 -1.64 -8.85
N PHE A 137 -8.71 -2.49 -7.94
CA PHE A 137 -10.13 -2.78 -7.75
C PHE A 137 -10.93 -1.54 -7.33
N ALA A 138 -10.46 -0.82 -6.30
CA ALA A 138 -11.12 0.38 -5.79
C ALA A 138 -11.19 1.49 -6.85
N VAL A 139 -10.12 1.68 -7.63
CA VAL A 139 -10.08 2.63 -8.74
C VAL A 139 -11.07 2.24 -9.82
N THR A 140 -11.05 0.98 -10.28
CA THR A 140 -11.97 0.47 -11.30
C THR A 140 -13.42 0.69 -10.87
N PHE A 141 -13.74 0.35 -9.63
CA PHE A 141 -15.07 0.54 -9.06
C PHE A 141 -15.52 2.00 -9.08
N ALA A 142 -14.68 2.91 -8.57
CA ALA A 142 -15.00 4.33 -8.51
C ALA A 142 -15.14 4.98 -9.89
N LEU A 143 -14.34 4.55 -10.88
CA LEU A 143 -14.45 5.00 -12.27
C LEU A 143 -15.75 4.55 -12.91
N CYS A 144 -16.13 3.28 -12.73
CA CYS A 144 -17.37 2.75 -13.26
C CYS A 144 -18.60 3.44 -12.66
N GLN A 145 -18.57 3.79 -11.37
CA GLN A 145 -19.62 4.59 -10.72
C GLN A 145 -19.74 6.00 -11.32
N LYS A 146 -18.62 6.59 -11.77
CA LYS A 146 -18.59 7.88 -12.47
C LYS A 146 -18.99 7.79 -13.95
N GLY A 147 -19.36 6.62 -14.46
CA GLY A 147 -19.73 6.46 -15.87
C GLY A 147 -18.55 6.24 -16.82
N ILE A 148 -17.33 6.14 -16.29
CA ILE A 148 -16.12 5.99 -17.09
C ILE A 148 -15.92 4.50 -17.40
N GLN A 149 -15.67 4.19 -18.66
CA GLN A 149 -15.38 2.84 -19.11
C GLN A 149 -13.92 2.48 -18.82
N VAL A 150 -13.70 1.29 -18.29
CA VAL A 150 -12.37 0.84 -17.87
C VAL A 150 -11.92 -0.32 -18.73
N ILE A 151 -10.76 -0.17 -19.37
CA ILE A 151 -10.15 -1.16 -20.23
C ILE A 151 -8.92 -1.74 -19.52
N CYS A 152 -8.78 -3.07 -19.47
CA CYS A 152 -7.69 -3.73 -18.74
C CYS A 152 -6.83 -4.60 -19.67
N VAL A 153 -5.50 -4.39 -19.69
CA VAL A 153 -4.57 -5.00 -20.70
C VAL A 153 -3.82 -6.26 -20.23
N ARG A 154 -3.92 -6.61 -18.94
CA ARG A 154 -3.23 -7.80 -18.37
C ARG A 154 -4.03 -8.50 -17.28
N MET A 155 -5.28 -8.11 -17.13
CA MET A 155 -6.08 -8.54 -16.00
C MET A 155 -6.87 -9.78 -16.40
N ASN A 156 -6.77 -10.84 -15.59
CA ASN A 156 -7.72 -11.94 -15.67
C ASN A 156 -9.10 -11.38 -15.29
N THR A 157 -9.89 -11.02 -16.29
CA THR A 157 -11.15 -10.32 -16.11
C THR A 157 -12.15 -11.11 -15.31
N ARG A 158 -12.06 -12.45 -15.29
CA ARG A 158 -12.89 -13.31 -14.42
C ARG A 158 -12.69 -13.00 -12.94
N SER A 159 -11.46 -12.71 -12.50
CA SER A 159 -11.19 -12.36 -11.10
C SER A 159 -11.71 -10.96 -10.77
N LEU A 160 -11.60 -10.01 -11.70
CA LEU A 160 -12.17 -8.68 -11.55
C LEU A 160 -13.69 -8.71 -11.40
N THR A 161 -14.35 -9.37 -12.35
CA THR A 161 -15.80 -9.47 -12.38
C THR A 161 -16.31 -10.21 -11.14
N ASN A 162 -15.67 -11.29 -10.71
CA ASN A 162 -16.12 -12.06 -9.54
C ASN A 162 -15.96 -11.31 -8.21
N HIS A 163 -15.02 -10.36 -8.10
CA HIS A 163 -14.88 -9.52 -6.90
C HIS A 163 -15.77 -8.26 -6.95
N LEU A 164 -16.15 -7.78 -8.14
CA LEU A 164 -17.04 -6.64 -8.32
C LEU A 164 -18.53 -7.05 -8.34
N ALA A 165 -18.84 -8.26 -8.83
CA ALA A 165 -20.18 -8.82 -8.99
C ALA A 165 -20.99 -9.05 -7.70
N PRO A 166 -20.39 -9.38 -6.53
CA PRO A 166 -21.15 -9.53 -5.28
C PRO A 166 -21.79 -8.20 -4.83
N SER A 167 -21.26 -7.06 -5.29
CA SER A 167 -21.69 -5.73 -4.87
C SER A 167 -22.46 -4.92 -5.93
N LEU A 168 -22.48 -5.28 -7.22
CA LEU A 168 -23.28 -4.57 -8.23
C LEU A 168 -23.59 -5.44 -9.47
N ARG A 169 -24.88 -5.62 -9.76
CA ARG A 169 -25.41 -6.22 -11.01
C ARG A 169 -25.27 -5.32 -12.25
N ILE A 170 -24.82 -4.06 -12.10
CA ILE A 170 -24.87 -3.02 -13.16
C ILE A 170 -23.49 -2.77 -13.81
N THR A 171 -22.38 -3.14 -13.16
CA THR A 171 -21.02 -2.75 -13.58
C THR A 171 -20.40 -3.63 -14.68
N SER A 172 -20.97 -4.81 -14.93
CA SER A 172 -20.41 -5.82 -15.84
C SER A 172 -20.21 -5.30 -17.27
N GLN A 173 -21.07 -4.39 -17.75
CA GLN A 173 -21.02 -3.88 -19.12
C GLN A 173 -19.94 -2.83 -19.38
N ARG A 174 -19.28 -2.27 -18.35
CA ARG A 174 -18.33 -1.15 -18.51
C ARG A 174 -16.85 -1.53 -18.34
N VAL A 175 -16.57 -2.80 -18.08
CA VAL A 175 -15.20 -3.32 -17.98
C VAL A 175 -14.89 -4.14 -19.22
N ILE A 176 -13.93 -3.68 -20.03
CA ILE A 176 -13.50 -4.40 -21.24
C ILE A 176 -12.13 -5.05 -21.03
N ALA A 177 -12.06 -6.35 -21.29
CA ALA A 177 -10.81 -7.10 -21.34
C ALA A 177 -10.13 -6.91 -22.70
N LEU A 178 -8.88 -6.46 -22.72
CA LEU A 178 -8.03 -6.62 -23.89
C LEU A 178 -7.12 -7.82 -23.66
N ALA A 179 -7.46 -8.96 -24.24
CA ALA A 179 -6.54 -10.09 -24.36
C ALA A 179 -5.53 -9.74 -25.45
N ARG A 180 -4.24 -9.62 -25.10
CA ARG A 180 -3.19 -9.70 -26.11
C ARG A 180 -2.96 -11.17 -26.44
N TYR A 181 -3.30 -11.56 -27.67
CA TYR A 181 -2.55 -12.60 -28.36
C TYR A 181 -1.17 -12.01 -28.68
N GLY A 182 -0.10 -12.71 -28.30
CA GLY A 182 1.29 -12.30 -28.47
C GLY A 182 2.17 -12.93 -27.41
#